data_AF-A0A5Q0TX11-F1
#
_entry.id   AF-A0A5Q0TX11-F1
#
_cell.length_a   1.000
_cell.length_b   1.000
_cell.length_c   1.000
_cell.angle_alpha   90.00
_cell.angle_beta   90.00
_cell.angle_gamma   90.00
#
_symmetry.space_group_name_H-M   'P 1'
#
loop_
_entity.id
_entity.type
_entity.pdbx_description
1 polymer ?
#
loop_
_entity_poly.entity_id
_entity_poly.type
_entity_poly.pdbx_seq_one_letter_code
_entity_poly.pdbx_strand_id
1 'polypeptide(L)'
;MNNPPESLQSVLVFNGQDDSINLGNKLEFKIEKQITLEAWVYCQNQRRRTGIVSNVFDTAAQESGYGLLLDGKSGIFFALKTASQGIHYLSSKVDSLKLNQWHHLAGTYDGKQIKVYIDGVEKATKTASNSPINYEPENDLFIGTYKDNNETYPFQGKIAEVRIWKVARTQQEIQNNLYQRLGGNEPGLIGYWPLNEGSNNIAHDGTTNANHGTINGANWEQSQVPFTSPQSHELLVAKTITKENETTSELREAEQKTKEIEKHLLATGLEDYGFWWQEMLKAQAQKTEPDKPFRRGRIWT
;
A
#
# COMPACT_ATOMS: atom_id res chain seq x y z
N MET A 1 -10.81 6.44 10.71
CA MET A 1 -9.67 6.14 9.83
C MET A 1 -10.15 6.36 8.41
N ASN A 2 -9.51 7.25 7.66
CA ASN A 2 -9.87 7.46 6.27
C ASN A 2 -9.49 6.20 5.48
N ASN A 3 -10.36 5.76 4.56
CA ASN A 3 -10.04 4.65 3.67
C ASN A 3 -8.73 4.95 2.93
N PRO A 4 -7.87 3.94 2.67
CA PRO A 4 -6.69 4.14 1.86
C PRO A 4 -7.10 4.68 0.48
N PRO A 5 -6.26 5.53 -0.14
CA PRO A 5 -6.53 6.00 -1.49
C PRO A 5 -6.57 4.81 -2.45
N GLU A 6 -7.63 4.69 -3.24
CA GLU A 6 -7.75 3.64 -4.25
C GLU A 6 -7.48 4.20 -5.64
N SER A 7 -6.66 3.51 -6.43
CA SER A 7 -6.48 3.80 -7.86
C SER A 7 -6.64 2.54 -8.69
N LEU A 8 -7.23 2.68 -9.89
CA LEU A 8 -7.27 1.61 -10.87
C LEU A 8 -5.94 1.58 -11.63
N GLN A 9 -5.30 0.42 -11.68
CA GLN A 9 -4.11 0.21 -12.49
C GLN A 9 -4.01 -1.23 -12.99
N SER A 10 -3.16 -1.43 -14.00
CA SER A 10 -2.67 -2.77 -14.34
C SER A 10 -1.88 -3.35 -13.17
N VAL A 11 -2.05 -4.64 -12.92
CA VAL A 11 -1.26 -5.45 -11.97
C VAL A 11 -0.97 -6.81 -12.59
N LEU A 12 0.09 -7.47 -12.12
CA LEU A 12 0.35 -8.86 -12.49
C LEU A 12 -0.45 -9.83 -11.63
N VAL A 13 -1.04 -10.82 -12.32
CA VAL A 13 -1.82 -11.91 -11.75
C VAL A 13 -1.06 -13.21 -11.94
N PHE A 14 -0.92 -13.94 -10.84
CA PHE A 14 -0.23 -15.22 -10.76
C PHE A 14 -1.25 -16.34 -10.50
N ASN A 15 -1.14 -17.42 -11.26
CA ASN A 15 -2.10 -18.52 -11.32
C ASN A 15 -1.92 -19.62 -10.26
N GLY A 16 -0.82 -19.61 -9.49
CA GLY A 16 -0.50 -20.64 -8.50
C GLY A 16 0.05 -21.95 -9.07
N GLN A 17 0.52 -21.96 -10.32
CA GLN A 17 1.03 -23.16 -11.01
C GLN A 17 2.50 -23.02 -11.43
N ASP A 18 2.80 -22.02 -12.26
CA ASP A 18 4.11 -21.85 -12.89
C ASP A 18 4.50 -20.38 -13.14
N ASP A 19 3.60 -19.45 -12.82
CA ASP A 19 3.83 -18.02 -13.01
C ASP A 19 4.95 -17.47 -12.12
N SER A 20 5.82 -16.65 -12.70
CA SER A 20 6.92 -16.01 -11.98
C SER A 20 7.48 -14.81 -12.73
N ILE A 21 8.21 -13.94 -12.02
CA ILE A 21 9.14 -12.99 -12.63
C ILE A 21 10.55 -13.43 -12.23
N ASN A 22 11.41 -13.72 -13.19
CA ASN A 22 12.82 -14.02 -12.93
C ASN A 22 13.66 -12.75 -13.00
N LEU A 23 14.35 -12.40 -11.90
CA LEU A 23 15.29 -11.29 -11.80
C LEU A 23 16.76 -11.73 -11.95
N GLY A 24 17.03 -13.04 -11.92
CA GLY A 24 18.34 -13.67 -12.00
C GLY A 24 19.15 -13.62 -10.69
N ASN A 25 20.40 -14.07 -10.75
CA ASN A 25 21.34 -14.13 -9.64
C ASN A 25 22.38 -12.98 -9.65
N LYS A 26 21.92 -11.73 -9.71
CA LYS A 26 22.79 -10.56 -9.83
C LYS A 26 23.53 -10.22 -8.53
N LEU A 27 24.73 -9.66 -8.64
CA LEU A 27 25.56 -9.27 -7.49
C LEU A 27 24.88 -8.24 -6.58
N GLU A 28 24.09 -7.33 -7.13
CA GLU A 28 23.40 -6.31 -6.33
C GLU A 28 22.32 -6.88 -5.40
N PHE A 29 21.81 -8.07 -5.69
CA PHE A 29 20.87 -8.78 -4.84
C PHE A 29 21.56 -9.52 -3.69
N LYS A 30 22.89 -9.63 -3.69
CA LYS A 30 23.70 -10.23 -2.61
C LYS A 30 23.98 -9.20 -1.50
N ILE A 31 22.91 -8.73 -0.88
CA ILE A 31 22.96 -7.73 0.19
C ILE A 31 23.41 -8.38 1.50
N GLU A 32 24.55 -8.02 2.06
CA GLU A 32 25.10 -8.76 3.21
C GLU A 32 24.66 -8.25 4.58
N LYS A 33 24.49 -6.93 4.75
CA LYS A 33 24.44 -6.31 6.09
C LYS A 33 23.04 -6.02 6.59
N GLN A 34 22.24 -5.35 5.75
CA GLN A 34 20.91 -4.90 6.10
C GLN A 34 20.02 -4.98 4.88
N ILE A 35 18.77 -5.38 5.06
CA ILE A 35 17.84 -5.54 3.94
C ILE A 35 16.43 -5.17 4.37
N THR A 36 15.67 -4.62 3.42
CA THR A 36 14.21 -4.56 3.49
C THR A 36 13.63 -5.10 2.20
N LEU A 37 12.67 -6.01 2.32
CA LEU A 37 11.80 -6.44 1.23
C LEU A 37 10.42 -5.87 1.48
N GLU A 38 9.77 -5.33 0.45
CA GLU A 38 8.39 -4.85 0.53
C GLU A 38 7.60 -5.24 -0.72
N ALA A 39 6.31 -5.49 -0.58
CA ALA A 39 5.39 -5.68 -1.69
C ALA A 39 3.94 -5.43 -1.27
N TRP A 40 3.13 -4.90 -2.17
CA TRP A 40 1.68 -5.00 -2.08
C TRP A 40 1.25 -6.35 -2.65
N VAL A 41 0.41 -7.08 -1.90
CA VAL A 41 -0.02 -8.43 -2.27
C VAL A 41 -1.52 -8.61 -2.05
N TYR A 42 -2.21 -9.13 -3.05
CA TYR A 42 -3.57 -9.65 -2.97
C TYR A 42 -3.50 -11.16 -2.99
N CYS A 43 -3.53 -11.79 -1.82
CA CYS A 43 -3.36 -13.24 -1.69
C CYS A 43 -4.70 -13.97 -1.86
N GLN A 44 -4.78 -14.94 -2.76
CA GLN A 44 -6.00 -15.76 -2.95
C GLN A 44 -5.94 -17.10 -2.24
N ASN A 45 -4.73 -17.64 -2.01
CA ASN A 45 -4.54 -18.94 -1.39
C ASN A 45 -3.29 -18.96 -0.47
N GLN A 46 -3.43 -19.56 0.71
CA GLN A 46 -2.34 -19.75 1.68
C GLN A 46 -1.69 -21.12 1.52
N ARG A 47 -0.69 -21.23 0.65
CA ARG A 47 0.20 -22.40 0.61
C ARG A 47 1.52 -22.08 1.29
N ARG A 48 1.91 -22.88 2.28
CA ARG A 48 3.16 -22.70 3.05
C ARG A 48 4.37 -22.63 2.13
N ARG A 49 5.31 -21.71 2.43
CA ARG A 49 6.57 -21.44 1.68
C ARG A 49 6.39 -20.83 0.29
N THR A 50 5.17 -20.48 -0.12
CA THR A 50 4.94 -19.77 -1.38
C THR A 50 5.67 -18.45 -1.40
N GLY A 51 6.53 -18.22 -2.40
CA GLY A 51 7.32 -17.00 -2.47
C GLY A 51 6.57 -15.82 -3.08
N ILE A 52 6.67 -14.66 -2.41
CA ILE A 52 6.25 -13.37 -2.94
C ILE A 52 7.46 -12.72 -3.63
N VAL A 53 8.59 -12.66 -2.91
CA VAL A 53 9.91 -12.28 -3.42
C VAL A 53 10.91 -13.19 -2.73
N SER A 54 11.72 -13.96 -3.46
CA SER A 54 12.58 -14.95 -2.83
C SER A 54 13.76 -15.35 -3.71
N ASN A 55 14.95 -15.42 -3.11
CA ASN A 55 16.08 -16.20 -3.58
C ASN A 55 16.52 -17.23 -2.53
N VAL A 56 15.63 -17.59 -1.60
CA VAL A 56 15.92 -18.62 -0.60
C VAL A 56 16.35 -19.89 -1.31
N PHE A 57 17.42 -20.50 -0.82
CA PHE A 57 17.78 -21.88 -1.11
C PHE A 57 17.64 -22.63 0.21
N ASP A 58 16.78 -23.64 0.30
CA ASP A 58 16.57 -24.41 1.52
C ASP A 58 16.38 -25.89 1.18
N THR A 59 17.50 -26.55 0.96
CA THR A 59 17.56 -28.00 0.85
C THR A 59 17.93 -28.60 2.21
N ALA A 60 17.59 -29.87 2.43
CA ALA A 60 17.93 -30.57 3.67
C ALA A 60 19.44 -30.54 4.06
N ALA A 61 20.33 -30.16 3.12
CA ALA A 61 21.78 -30.09 3.32
C ALA A 61 22.37 -28.67 3.28
N GLN A 62 21.71 -27.72 2.61
CA GLN A 62 22.26 -26.40 2.32
C GLN A 62 21.17 -25.34 2.36
N GLU A 63 21.51 -24.20 2.97
CA GLU A 63 20.60 -23.08 3.17
C GLU A 63 21.30 -21.75 2.82
N SER A 64 20.62 -20.88 2.09
CA SER A 64 21.09 -19.53 1.75
C SER A 64 19.93 -18.57 1.43
N GLY A 65 20.25 -17.29 1.26
CA GLY A 65 19.35 -16.28 0.71
C GLY A 65 18.34 -15.70 1.69
N TYR A 66 17.35 -15.04 1.12
CA TYR A 66 16.26 -14.36 1.80
C TYR A 66 14.95 -14.46 1.02
N GLY A 67 13.83 -14.20 1.70
CA GLY A 67 12.57 -14.05 1.01
C GLY A 67 11.39 -13.64 1.89
N LEU A 68 10.38 -13.05 1.26
CA LEU A 68 9.03 -12.94 1.81
C LEU A 68 8.20 -14.09 1.26
N LEU A 69 7.69 -14.93 2.17
CA LEU A 69 6.97 -16.15 1.84
C LEU A 69 5.63 -16.20 2.58
N LEU A 70 4.64 -16.93 2.07
CA LEU A 70 3.43 -17.24 2.83
C LEU A 70 3.70 -18.31 3.89
N ASP A 71 3.06 -18.18 5.05
CA ASP A 71 3.22 -19.14 6.15
C ASP A 71 2.32 -20.38 6.04
N GLY A 72 1.31 -20.32 5.16
CA GLY A 72 0.34 -21.39 4.93
C GLY A 72 -0.75 -21.50 5.99
N LYS A 73 -0.89 -20.50 6.86
CA LYS A 73 -1.95 -20.41 7.86
C LYS A 73 -2.80 -19.17 7.57
N SER A 74 -2.24 -18.00 7.83
CA SER A 74 -2.91 -16.70 7.66
C SER A 74 -1.90 -15.56 7.89
N GLY A 75 -0.67 -15.74 7.44
CA GLY A 75 0.43 -14.80 7.64
C GLY A 75 1.55 -14.99 6.64
N ILE A 76 2.71 -14.42 6.97
CA ILE A 76 3.92 -14.49 6.15
C ILE A 76 5.12 -14.93 7.00
N PHE A 77 6.11 -15.50 6.33
CA PHE A 77 7.47 -15.60 6.82
C PHE A 77 8.33 -14.53 6.19
N PHE A 78 9.20 -13.90 6.98
CA PHE A 78 10.44 -13.36 6.46
C PHE A 78 11.54 -14.39 6.71
N ALA A 79 12.04 -14.95 5.60
CA ALA A 79 13.09 -15.94 5.54
C ALA A 79 14.44 -15.27 5.36
N LEU A 80 15.45 -15.68 6.13
CA LEU A 80 16.79 -15.11 6.07
C LEU A 80 17.83 -16.09 6.59
N LYS A 81 18.83 -16.44 5.79
CA LYS A 81 20.00 -17.20 6.24
C LYS A 81 21.16 -16.26 6.55
N THR A 82 21.68 -16.32 7.76
CA THR A 82 22.95 -15.65 8.13
C THR A 82 24.11 -16.64 8.10
N ALA A 83 25.36 -16.15 8.05
CA ALA A 83 26.53 -17.02 8.09
C ALA A 83 26.66 -17.80 9.43
N SER A 84 26.20 -17.22 10.54
CA SER A 84 26.38 -17.80 11.88
C SER A 84 25.29 -18.78 12.34
N GLN A 85 24.13 -18.81 11.69
CA GLN A 85 22.96 -19.60 12.14
C GLN A 85 22.26 -20.26 10.96
N GLY A 86 21.48 -21.32 11.20
CA GLY A 86 20.55 -21.85 10.21
C GLY A 86 19.50 -20.81 9.79
N ILE A 87 18.78 -21.09 8.70
CA ILE A 87 17.81 -20.14 8.15
C ILE A 87 16.74 -19.78 9.18
N HIS A 88 16.44 -18.49 9.26
CA HIS A 88 15.34 -17.98 10.08
C HIS A 88 14.07 -17.95 9.23
N TYR A 89 12.95 -18.40 9.82
CA TYR A 89 11.61 -18.21 9.29
C TYR A 89 10.78 -17.45 10.32
N LEU A 90 10.87 -16.11 10.34
CA LEU A 90 10.11 -15.30 11.30
C LEU A 90 8.67 -15.14 10.81
N SER A 91 7.71 -15.73 11.55
CA SER A 91 6.28 -15.63 11.22
C SER A 91 5.67 -14.33 11.74
N SER A 92 4.78 -13.71 10.95
CA SER A 92 3.88 -12.63 11.39
C SER A 92 2.79 -13.09 12.37
N LYS A 93 2.75 -14.39 12.71
CA LYS A 93 1.71 -15.07 13.49
C LYS A 93 0.39 -15.20 12.73
N VAL A 94 -0.49 -16.05 13.25
CA VAL A 94 -1.80 -16.33 12.65
C VAL A 94 -2.68 -15.07 12.60
N ASP A 95 -3.57 -15.06 11.61
CA ASP A 95 -4.65 -14.10 11.35
C ASP A 95 -4.15 -12.68 11.10
N SER A 96 -2.97 -12.58 10.49
CA SER A 96 -2.30 -11.33 10.18
C SER A 96 -2.43 -10.92 8.71
N LEU A 97 -2.76 -11.86 7.82
CA LEU A 97 -2.96 -11.67 6.38
C LEU A 97 -4.34 -12.22 5.98
N LYS A 98 -5.25 -11.34 5.52
CA LYS A 98 -6.58 -11.77 5.06
C LYS A 98 -6.51 -12.10 3.57
N LEU A 99 -7.19 -13.19 3.19
CA LEU A 99 -7.32 -13.55 1.78
C LEU A 99 -8.23 -12.56 1.05
N ASN A 100 -7.98 -12.42 -0.24
CA ASN A 100 -8.78 -11.62 -1.16
C ASN A 100 -8.85 -10.13 -0.78
N GLN A 101 -7.77 -9.63 -0.18
CA GLN A 101 -7.58 -8.22 0.19
C GLN A 101 -6.13 -7.82 -0.09
N TRP A 102 -5.92 -6.56 -0.48
CA TRP A 102 -4.58 -6.01 -0.61
C TRP A 102 -3.99 -5.78 0.77
N HIS A 103 -2.78 -6.30 0.97
CA HIS A 103 -1.97 -6.06 2.14
C HIS A 103 -0.58 -5.61 1.72
N HIS A 104 0.00 -4.68 2.48
CA HIS A 104 1.40 -4.34 2.34
C HIS A 104 2.23 -5.23 3.26
N LEU A 105 3.20 -5.93 2.69
CA LEU A 105 4.04 -6.89 3.40
C LEU A 105 5.45 -6.35 3.43
N ALA A 106 6.12 -6.41 4.58
CA ALA A 106 7.53 -6.09 4.67
C ALA A 106 8.29 -6.96 5.65
N GLY A 107 9.55 -7.21 5.34
CA GLY A 107 10.52 -7.87 6.22
C GLY A 107 11.80 -7.05 6.27
N THR A 108 12.33 -6.81 7.47
CA THR A 108 13.56 -6.04 7.65
C THR A 108 14.59 -6.80 8.47
N TYR A 109 15.86 -6.59 8.14
CA TYR A 109 16.99 -7.05 8.94
C TYR A 109 18.03 -5.94 9.06
N ASP A 110 18.37 -5.54 10.29
CA ASP A 110 19.32 -4.44 10.58
C ASP A 110 20.73 -4.91 10.97
N GLY A 111 21.00 -6.21 10.83
CA GLY A 111 22.18 -6.89 11.37
C GLY A 111 21.90 -7.55 12.74
N LYS A 112 21.01 -6.99 13.56
CA LYS A 112 20.76 -7.45 14.94
C LYS A 112 19.32 -7.90 15.19
N GLN A 113 18.37 -7.41 14.41
CA GLN A 113 16.95 -7.69 14.56
C GLN A 113 16.36 -8.03 13.20
N ILE A 114 15.57 -9.10 13.19
CA ILE A 114 14.71 -9.48 12.07
C ILE A 114 13.30 -9.09 12.45
N LYS A 115 12.59 -8.39 11.57
CA LYS A 115 11.21 -7.93 11.82
C LYS A 115 10.31 -8.21 10.64
N VAL A 116 9.02 -8.36 10.95
CA VAL A 116 7.95 -8.56 9.96
C VAL A 116 6.85 -7.55 10.21
N TYR A 117 6.39 -6.94 9.12
CA TYR A 117 5.32 -5.94 9.10
C TYR A 117 4.21 -6.35 8.15
N ILE A 118 2.98 -6.10 8.55
CA ILE A 118 1.81 -6.15 7.67
C ILE A 118 1.04 -4.85 7.84
N ASP A 119 0.73 -4.19 6.73
CA ASP A 119 0.06 -2.89 6.64
C ASP A 119 0.77 -1.81 7.47
N GLY A 120 2.10 -1.82 7.45
CA GLY A 120 2.94 -0.89 8.22
C GLY A 120 2.95 -1.13 9.73
N VAL A 121 2.35 -2.23 10.23
CA VAL A 121 2.32 -2.58 11.65
C VAL A 121 3.28 -3.74 11.92
N GLU A 122 4.20 -3.58 12.89
CA GLU A 122 5.09 -4.65 13.32
C GLU A 122 4.27 -5.82 13.91
N LYS A 123 4.44 -7.01 13.35
CA LYS A 123 3.76 -8.24 13.78
C LYS A 123 4.67 -9.15 14.61
N ALA A 124 5.96 -9.15 14.29
CA ALA A 124 6.96 -9.95 14.95
C ALA A 124 8.35 -9.30 14.88
N THR A 125 9.15 -9.58 15.90
CA THR A 125 10.55 -9.22 16.00
C THR A 125 11.34 -10.37 16.61
N LYS A 126 12.58 -10.56 16.18
CA LYS A 126 13.50 -11.55 16.71
C LYS A 126 14.93 -11.01 16.69
N THR A 127 15.65 -11.19 17.79
CA THR A 127 17.10 -10.92 17.82
C THR A 127 17.84 -11.95 16.97
N ALA A 128 18.78 -11.47 16.17
CA ALA A 128 19.70 -12.25 15.37
C ALA A 128 21.15 -11.92 15.77
N SER A 129 22.06 -12.84 15.44
CA SER A 129 23.48 -12.57 15.55
C SER A 129 23.87 -11.53 14.50
N ASN A 130 24.70 -10.55 14.88
CA ASN A 130 25.28 -9.55 13.98
C ASN A 130 26.19 -10.20 12.93
N SER A 131 25.58 -10.75 11.88
CA SER A 131 26.20 -11.68 10.94
C SER A 131 25.73 -11.39 9.52
N PRO A 132 26.61 -11.47 8.52
CA PRO A 132 26.21 -11.24 7.14
C PRO A 132 25.20 -12.29 6.65
N ILE A 133 24.34 -11.88 5.73
CA ILE A 133 23.45 -12.77 4.99
C ILE A 133 24.31 -13.69 4.10
N ASN A 134 24.01 -14.99 4.12
CA ASN A 134 24.72 -15.99 3.34
C ASN A 134 24.02 -16.25 2.01
N TYR A 135 24.77 -16.27 0.92
CA TYR A 135 24.27 -16.55 -0.45
C TYR A 135 24.91 -17.80 -1.06
N GLU A 136 25.52 -18.65 -0.24
CA GLU A 136 26.14 -19.90 -0.69
C GLU A 136 25.32 -21.11 -0.21
N PRO A 137 24.74 -21.91 -1.13
CA PRO A 137 24.85 -21.81 -2.59
C PRO A 137 24.01 -20.66 -3.17
N GLU A 138 24.38 -20.19 -4.37
CA GLU A 138 23.65 -19.13 -5.07
C GLU A 138 22.30 -19.61 -5.59
N ASN A 139 21.32 -18.69 -5.69
CA ASN A 139 20.02 -18.93 -6.30
C ASN A 139 19.52 -17.67 -7.03
N ASP A 140 18.68 -17.88 -8.04
CA ASP A 140 18.00 -16.80 -8.75
C ASP A 140 16.97 -16.11 -7.83
N LEU A 141 16.82 -14.81 -7.97
CA LEU A 141 15.77 -14.05 -7.30
C LEU A 141 14.50 -14.06 -8.16
N PHE A 142 13.39 -14.50 -7.55
CA PHE A 142 12.08 -14.52 -8.18
C PHE A 142 11.06 -13.63 -7.47
N ILE A 143 10.11 -13.10 -8.22
CA ILE A 143 8.85 -12.56 -7.71
C ILE A 143 7.73 -13.53 -8.08
N GLY A 144 6.81 -13.79 -7.15
CA GLY A 144 5.64 -14.65 -7.35
C GLY A 144 5.90 -16.15 -7.29
N THR A 145 7.11 -16.57 -6.91
CA THR A 145 7.38 -17.97 -6.56
C THR A 145 8.54 -18.05 -5.59
N TYR A 146 8.56 -19.13 -4.79
CA TYR A 146 9.80 -19.64 -4.24
C TYR A 146 10.23 -20.81 -5.11
N LYS A 147 11.50 -20.84 -5.49
CA LYS A 147 12.06 -21.89 -6.34
C LYS A 147 13.52 -22.10 -5.99
N ASP A 148 13.89 -23.35 -5.77
CA ASP A 148 15.28 -23.79 -5.67
C ASP A 148 15.45 -25.06 -6.52
N ASN A 149 16.47 -25.88 -6.22
CA ASN A 149 16.80 -27.05 -7.03
C ASN A 149 15.75 -28.16 -7.01
N ASN A 150 14.94 -28.29 -5.96
CA ASN A 150 14.01 -29.40 -5.79
C ASN A 150 12.61 -28.98 -5.32
N GLU A 151 12.39 -27.70 -5.04
CA GLU A 151 11.11 -27.16 -4.64
C GLU A 151 10.65 -26.04 -5.58
N THR A 152 9.33 -25.95 -5.78
CA THR A 152 8.68 -24.82 -6.46
C THR A 152 7.33 -24.57 -5.80
N TYR A 153 7.18 -23.40 -5.19
CA TYR A 153 5.97 -22.96 -4.50
C TYR A 153 5.47 -21.65 -5.15
N PRO A 154 4.69 -21.77 -6.25
CA PRO A 154 4.17 -20.63 -7.02
C PRO A 154 3.04 -19.92 -6.28
N PHE A 155 2.98 -18.59 -6.45
CA PHE A 155 1.98 -17.72 -5.83
C PHE A 155 0.67 -17.69 -6.62
N GLN A 156 -0.44 -17.60 -5.90
CA GLN A 156 -1.77 -17.41 -6.48
C GLN A 156 -2.38 -16.10 -5.96
N GLY A 157 -2.53 -15.12 -6.85
CA GLY A 157 -3.04 -13.80 -6.49
C GLY A 157 -2.45 -12.68 -7.34
N LYS A 158 -2.37 -11.47 -6.78
CA LYS A 158 -1.84 -10.28 -7.45
C LYS A 158 -0.69 -9.68 -6.64
N ILE A 159 0.34 -9.17 -7.32
CA ILE A 159 1.49 -8.49 -6.69
C ILE A 159 1.68 -7.13 -7.37
N ALA A 160 1.98 -6.10 -6.58
CA ALA A 160 2.32 -4.77 -7.05
C ALA A 160 3.41 -4.14 -6.17
N GLU A 161 4.08 -3.10 -6.67
CA GLU A 161 4.96 -2.23 -5.89
C GLU A 161 6.04 -2.99 -5.11
N VAL A 162 6.70 -3.95 -5.76
CA VAL A 162 7.78 -4.72 -5.14
C VAL A 162 9.01 -3.83 -4.96
N ARG A 163 9.58 -3.82 -3.76
CA ARG A 163 10.74 -2.98 -3.41
C ARG A 163 11.80 -3.81 -2.70
N ILE A 164 13.06 -3.58 -3.05
CA ILE A 164 14.21 -4.17 -2.35
C ILE A 164 15.17 -3.05 -1.98
N TRP A 165 15.50 -3.00 -0.69
CA TRP A 165 16.41 -2.02 -0.12
C TRP A 165 17.63 -2.71 0.49
N LYS A 166 18.80 -2.10 0.33
CA LYS A 166 20.05 -2.49 1.03
C LYS A 166 20.24 -1.84 2.40
N VAL A 167 19.14 -1.37 2.99
CA VAL A 167 19.05 -0.76 4.33
C VAL A 167 17.86 -1.36 5.07
N ALA A 168 17.91 -1.37 6.40
CA ALA A 168 16.77 -1.72 7.22
C ALA A 168 15.86 -0.50 7.40
N ARG A 169 14.71 -0.49 6.73
CA ARG A 169 13.71 0.58 6.87
C ARG A 169 13.06 0.48 8.25
N THR A 170 12.87 1.63 8.88
CA THR A 170 12.10 1.73 10.12
C THR A 170 10.60 1.59 9.86
N GLN A 171 9.83 1.29 10.91
CA GLN A 171 8.37 1.21 10.77
C GLN A 171 7.76 2.53 10.26
N GLN A 172 8.25 3.67 10.75
CA GLN A 172 7.77 4.99 10.32
C GLN A 172 8.08 5.25 8.84
N GLU A 173 9.27 4.86 8.39
CA GLU A 173 9.65 4.94 6.98
C GLU A 173 8.76 4.08 6.08
N ILE A 174 8.45 2.84 6.49
CA ILE A 174 7.51 1.95 5.79
C ILE A 174 6.12 2.60 5.73
N GLN A 175 5.63 3.14 6.86
CA GLN A 175 4.32 3.79 6.93
C GLN A 175 4.22 5.04 6.04
N ASN A 176 5.29 5.84 5.99
CA ASN A 176 5.33 7.06 5.17
C ASN A 176 5.23 6.77 3.67
N ASN A 177 5.77 5.64 3.21
CA ASN A 177 5.78 5.25 1.79
C ASN A 177 4.75 4.18 1.42
N LEU A 178 3.88 3.80 2.36
CA LEU A 178 2.93 2.70 2.20
C LEU A 178 1.98 2.91 1.00
N TYR A 179 1.50 4.14 0.84
CA TYR A 179 0.46 4.52 -0.14
C TYR A 179 0.97 5.42 -1.28
N GLN A 180 2.29 5.53 -1.41
CA GLN A 180 2.95 6.39 -2.39
C GLN A 180 3.78 5.54 -3.35
N ARG A 181 3.76 5.91 -4.63
CA ARG A 181 4.75 5.43 -5.60
C ARG A 181 6.09 6.09 -5.35
N LEU A 182 7.15 5.33 -5.54
CA LEU A 182 8.52 5.79 -5.36
C LEU A 182 9.05 6.42 -6.64
N GLY A 183 10.04 7.30 -6.49
CA GLY A 183 10.77 7.91 -7.61
C GLY A 183 11.83 6.98 -8.21
N GLY A 184 12.24 5.93 -7.49
CA GLY A 184 13.27 4.98 -7.94
C GLY A 184 14.71 5.43 -7.64
N ASN A 185 14.89 6.61 -7.04
CA ASN A 185 16.18 7.20 -6.69
C ASN A 185 16.39 7.36 -5.18
N GLU A 186 15.52 6.74 -4.37
CA GLU A 186 15.59 6.79 -2.93
C GLU A 186 16.91 6.15 -2.41
N PRO A 187 17.60 6.78 -1.44
CA PRO A 187 18.83 6.24 -0.89
C PRO A 187 18.65 4.82 -0.33
N GLY A 188 19.43 3.89 -0.86
CA GLY A 188 19.40 2.49 -0.43
C GLY A 188 18.38 1.61 -1.15
N LEU A 189 17.53 2.16 -2.03
CA LEU A 189 16.68 1.38 -2.93
C LEU A 189 17.56 0.76 -4.02
N ILE A 190 17.46 -0.55 -4.23
CA ILE A 190 18.24 -1.25 -5.26
C ILE A 190 17.39 -1.84 -6.38
N GLY A 191 16.09 -1.98 -6.15
CA GLY A 191 15.13 -2.38 -7.17
C GLY A 191 13.72 -2.00 -6.75
N TYR A 192 12.95 -1.50 -7.71
CA TYR A 192 11.55 -1.12 -7.52
C TYR A 192 10.76 -1.51 -8.76
N TRP A 193 9.86 -2.47 -8.62
CA TRP A 193 8.98 -2.92 -9.69
C TRP A 193 7.55 -2.51 -9.33
N PRO A 194 7.02 -1.42 -9.91
CA PRO A 194 5.62 -1.04 -9.73
C PRO A 194 4.65 -2.14 -10.16
N LEU A 195 5.04 -2.92 -11.19
CA LEU A 195 4.23 -3.95 -11.85
C LEU A 195 2.90 -3.38 -12.34
N ASN A 196 2.98 -2.33 -13.14
CA ASN A 196 1.83 -1.58 -13.67
C ASN A 196 1.90 -1.32 -15.19
N GLU A 197 2.77 -2.03 -15.89
CA GLU A 197 3.06 -1.87 -17.32
C GLU A 197 1.89 -2.28 -18.22
N GLY A 198 1.13 -3.30 -17.81
CA GLY A 198 -0.11 -3.73 -18.48
C GLY A 198 0.08 -4.45 -19.82
N SER A 199 1.32 -4.66 -20.26
CA SER A 199 1.64 -5.38 -21.49
C SER A 199 3.08 -5.89 -21.47
N ASN A 200 3.41 -6.76 -22.43
CA ASN A 200 4.71 -7.41 -22.59
C ASN A 200 5.11 -8.29 -21.39
N ASN A 201 6.23 -8.99 -21.55
CA ASN A 201 6.75 -9.94 -20.58
C ASN A 201 8.01 -9.42 -19.87
N ILE A 202 8.09 -8.10 -19.68
CA ILE A 202 9.18 -7.44 -18.95
C ILE A 202 8.59 -6.69 -17.77
N ALA A 203 9.09 -6.99 -16.57
CA ALA A 203 8.83 -6.21 -15.37
C ALA A 203 9.94 -5.17 -15.24
N HIS A 204 9.63 -3.91 -15.47
CA HIS A 204 10.60 -2.82 -15.42
C HIS A 204 10.89 -2.43 -13.97
N ASP A 205 12.18 -2.52 -13.63
CA ASP A 205 12.74 -1.82 -12.49
C ASP A 205 12.77 -0.31 -12.78
N GLY A 206 12.09 0.47 -11.94
CA GLY A 206 12.02 1.92 -11.99
C GLY A 206 13.24 2.63 -11.41
N THR A 207 14.22 1.90 -10.86
CA THR A 207 15.50 2.49 -10.43
C THR A 207 16.49 2.64 -11.58
N THR A 208 17.55 3.40 -11.34
CA THR A 208 18.69 3.53 -12.28
C THR A 208 19.51 2.25 -12.44
N ASN A 209 19.30 1.23 -11.60
CA ASN A 209 20.01 -0.05 -11.73
C ASN A 209 19.46 -0.90 -12.88
N ALA A 210 18.25 -0.58 -13.38
CA ALA A 210 17.61 -1.26 -14.50
C ALA A 210 17.54 -2.80 -14.31
N ASN A 211 17.19 -3.23 -13.10
CA ASN A 211 17.02 -4.63 -12.75
C ASN A 211 15.74 -5.26 -13.29
N HIS A 212 15.51 -5.12 -14.58
CA HIS A 212 14.32 -5.63 -15.24
C HIS A 212 14.22 -7.15 -15.07
N GLY A 213 12.99 -7.62 -14.85
CA GLY A 213 12.65 -9.02 -14.72
C GLY A 213 11.99 -9.56 -15.97
N THR A 214 12.14 -10.86 -16.21
CA THR A 214 11.39 -11.57 -17.26
C THR A 214 10.15 -12.21 -16.66
N ILE A 215 8.98 -11.86 -17.19
CA ILE A 215 7.69 -12.40 -16.77
C ILE A 215 7.45 -13.73 -17.50
N ASN A 216 7.18 -14.79 -16.75
CA ASN A 216 6.85 -16.11 -17.25
C ASN A 216 5.42 -16.45 -16.80
N GLY A 217 4.50 -16.66 -17.75
CA GLY A 217 3.12 -17.12 -17.51
C GLY A 217 2.14 -16.08 -16.94
N ALA A 218 2.60 -15.22 -16.02
CA ALA A 218 1.76 -14.22 -15.35
C ALA A 218 1.11 -13.25 -16.34
N ASN A 219 -0.13 -12.88 -16.07
CA ASN A 219 -0.94 -12.04 -16.96
C ASN A 219 -1.28 -10.69 -16.32
N TRP A 220 -1.54 -9.70 -17.16
CA TRP A 220 -1.96 -8.36 -16.73
C TRP A 220 -3.48 -8.29 -16.53
N GLU A 221 -3.93 -7.70 -15.42
CA GLU A 221 -5.35 -7.40 -15.14
C GLU A 221 -5.47 -6.00 -14.53
N GLN A 222 -6.63 -5.35 -14.69
CA GLN A 222 -6.93 -4.14 -13.93
C GLN A 222 -7.35 -4.49 -12.50
N SER A 223 -6.80 -3.76 -11.52
CA SER A 223 -7.19 -3.89 -10.11
C SER A 223 -7.27 -2.52 -9.44
N GLN A 224 -8.23 -2.37 -8.53
CA GLN A 224 -8.15 -1.30 -7.53
C GLN A 224 -7.01 -1.63 -6.58
N VAL A 225 -6.07 -0.72 -6.42
CA VAL A 225 -4.93 -0.85 -5.51
C VAL A 225 -4.96 0.25 -4.46
N PRO A 226 -4.54 -0.02 -3.21
CA PRO A 226 -4.70 0.91 -2.10
C PRO A 226 -3.58 1.97 -2.06
N PHE A 227 -3.16 2.50 -3.20
CA PHE A 227 -2.17 3.57 -3.26
C PHE A 227 -2.48 4.56 -4.37
N THR A 228 -1.92 5.75 -4.25
CA THR A 228 -2.12 6.83 -5.21
C THR A 228 -1.29 6.60 -6.47
N SER A 229 -1.95 6.67 -7.63
CA SER A 229 -1.23 6.96 -8.87
C SER A 229 -1.00 8.48 -8.97
N PRO A 230 0.11 8.97 -9.57
CA PRO A 230 0.26 10.39 -9.86
C PRO A 230 -0.94 10.99 -10.61
N GLN A 231 -1.57 10.23 -11.51
CA GLN A 231 -2.81 10.64 -12.19
C GLN A 231 -4.01 10.78 -11.23
N SER A 232 -4.13 9.93 -10.21
CA SER A 232 -5.21 10.02 -9.22
C SER A 232 -5.09 11.27 -8.35
N HIS A 233 -3.87 11.74 -8.08
CA HIS A 233 -3.64 12.99 -7.35
C HIS A 233 -4.08 14.20 -8.18
N GLU A 234 -3.74 14.25 -9.47
CA GLU A 234 -4.24 15.31 -10.37
C GLU A 234 -5.76 15.28 -10.52
N LEU A 235 -6.36 14.10 -10.67
CA LEU A 235 -7.82 13.94 -10.76
C LEU A 235 -8.54 14.31 -9.45
N LEU A 236 -7.99 13.95 -8.29
CA LEU A 236 -8.53 14.33 -6.98
C LEU A 236 -8.40 15.84 -6.75
N VAL A 237 -7.25 16.42 -7.08
CA VAL A 237 -7.02 17.87 -7.03
C VAL A 237 -7.98 18.59 -7.99
N ALA A 238 -8.10 18.13 -9.24
CA ALA A 238 -9.03 18.69 -10.22
C ALA A 238 -10.49 18.59 -9.77
N LYS A 239 -10.93 17.44 -9.24
CA LYS A 239 -12.28 17.28 -8.67
C LYS A 239 -12.53 18.21 -7.48
N THR A 240 -11.53 18.41 -6.63
CA THR A 240 -11.61 19.31 -5.47
C THR A 240 -11.74 20.76 -5.92
N ILE A 241 -10.89 21.19 -6.86
CA ILE A 241 -10.93 22.53 -7.47
C ILE A 241 -12.26 22.78 -8.18
N THR A 242 -12.79 21.79 -8.91
CA THR A 242 -14.08 21.92 -9.60
C THR A 242 -15.21 22.15 -8.61
N LYS A 243 -15.23 21.38 -7.51
CA LYS A 243 -16.25 21.50 -6.46
C LYS A 243 -16.16 22.83 -5.69
N GLU A 244 -14.95 23.32 -5.41
CA GLU A 244 -14.74 24.64 -4.81
C GLU A 244 -15.21 25.77 -5.74
N ASN A 245 -14.95 25.67 -7.04
CA ASN A 245 -15.40 26.65 -8.03
C ASN A 245 -16.93 26.67 -8.18
N GLU A 246 -17.59 25.50 -8.21
CA GLU A 246 -19.05 25.39 -8.23
C GLU A 246 -19.67 26.06 -7.00
N THR A 247 -19.17 25.72 -5.81
CA THR A 247 -19.63 26.32 -4.54
C THR A 247 -19.44 27.84 -4.53
N THR A 248 -18.32 28.33 -5.07
CA THR A 248 -18.04 29.78 -5.16
C THR A 248 -18.95 30.49 -6.16
N SER A 249 -19.30 29.84 -7.28
CA SER A 249 -20.25 30.38 -8.25
C SER A 249 -21.67 30.47 -7.68
N GLU A 250 -22.14 29.44 -6.97
CA GLU A 250 -23.45 29.41 -6.33
C GLU A 250 -23.58 30.52 -5.26
N LEU A 251 -22.53 30.74 -4.46
CA LEU A 251 -22.48 31.83 -3.47
C LEU A 251 -22.55 33.21 -4.12
N ARG A 252 -21.84 33.43 -5.24
CA ARG A 252 -21.88 34.71 -5.97
C ARG A 252 -23.24 34.98 -6.60
N GLU A 253 -23.89 33.96 -7.17
CA GLU A 253 -25.26 34.09 -7.69
C GLU A 253 -26.27 34.40 -6.58
N ALA A 254 -26.13 33.77 -5.41
CA ALA A 254 -26.98 34.04 -4.25
C ALA A 254 -26.80 35.48 -3.72
N GLU A 255 -25.57 35.99 -3.66
CA GLU A 255 -25.30 37.39 -3.30
C GLU A 255 -25.89 38.37 -4.32
N GLN A 256 -25.81 38.08 -5.61
CA GLN A 256 -26.41 38.91 -6.65
C GLN A 256 -27.93 38.96 -6.56
N LYS A 257 -28.58 37.79 -6.41
CA LYS A 257 -30.03 37.71 -6.18
C LYS A 257 -30.45 38.47 -4.93
N THR A 258 -29.67 38.36 -3.85
CA THR A 258 -29.94 39.09 -2.60
C THR A 258 -29.87 40.60 -2.82
N LYS A 259 -28.84 41.09 -3.51
CA LYS A 259 -28.71 42.52 -3.87
C LYS A 259 -29.82 43.02 -4.79
N GLU A 260 -30.28 42.20 -5.74
CA GLU A 260 -31.42 42.55 -6.60
C GLU A 260 -32.73 42.62 -5.80
N ILE A 261 -32.94 41.67 -4.88
CA ILE A 261 -34.10 41.68 -3.97
C ILE A 261 -34.06 42.93 -3.07
N GLU A 262 -32.91 43.24 -2.47
CA GLU A 262 -32.73 44.44 -1.64
C GLU A 262 -32.98 45.72 -2.45
N LYS A 263 -32.46 45.81 -3.68
CA LYS A 263 -32.70 46.94 -4.58
C LYS A 263 -34.19 47.08 -4.95
N HIS A 264 -34.90 45.96 -5.17
CA HIS A 264 -36.34 45.98 -5.44
C HIS A 264 -37.16 46.38 -4.20
N LEU A 265 -36.81 45.90 -3.02
CA LEU A 265 -37.47 46.28 -1.77
C LEU A 265 -37.34 47.78 -1.49
N LEU A 266 -36.14 48.35 -1.65
CA LEU A 266 -35.87 49.78 -1.53
C LEU A 266 -36.69 50.62 -2.54
N ALA A 267 -36.84 50.14 -3.78
CA ALA A 267 -37.62 50.85 -4.80
C ALA A 267 -39.14 50.85 -4.56
N THR A 268 -39.66 49.94 -3.73
CA THR A 268 -41.10 49.81 -3.42
C THR A 268 -41.55 50.50 -2.14
N GLY A 269 -40.61 51.07 -1.36
CA GLY A 269 -40.91 51.71 -0.06
C GLY A 269 -41.23 50.72 1.08
N LEU A 270 -40.86 49.44 0.92
CA LEU A 270 -41.07 48.36 1.90
C LEU A 270 -39.82 48.11 2.76
N GLU A 271 -39.13 49.17 3.18
CA GLU A 271 -37.81 49.09 3.83
C GLU A 271 -37.84 48.27 5.14
N ASP A 272 -38.95 48.30 5.88
CA ASP A 272 -39.12 47.54 7.13
C ASP A 272 -39.15 46.01 6.94
N TYR A 273 -39.51 45.50 5.76
CA TYR A 273 -39.52 44.05 5.49
C TYR A 273 -38.12 43.48 5.23
N GLY A 274 -37.18 44.29 4.71
CA GLY A 274 -35.79 43.87 4.47
C GLY A 274 -35.04 43.58 5.79
N PHE A 275 -35.32 44.36 6.83
CA PHE A 275 -34.71 44.20 8.16
C PHE A 275 -35.10 42.86 8.81
N TRP A 276 -36.40 42.52 8.80
CA TRP A 276 -36.88 41.26 9.38
C TRP A 276 -36.41 40.02 8.61
N TRP A 277 -36.21 40.11 7.30
CA TRP A 277 -35.67 39.03 6.48
C TRP A 277 -34.20 38.71 6.83
N GLN A 278 -33.36 39.74 6.99
CA GLN A 278 -31.97 39.55 7.41
C GLN A 278 -31.87 38.99 8.85
N GLU A 279 -32.73 39.41 9.77
CA GLU A 279 -32.79 38.83 11.13
C GLU A 279 -33.27 37.36 11.12
N MET A 280 -34.23 37.00 10.25
CA MET A 280 -34.66 35.59 10.10
C MET A 280 -33.56 34.69 9.52
N LEU A 281 -32.75 35.18 8.58
CA LEU A 281 -31.61 34.42 8.04
C LEU A 281 -30.51 34.22 9.10
N LYS A 282 -30.22 35.23 9.94
CA LYS A 282 -29.30 35.09 11.07
C LYS A 282 -29.80 34.07 12.11
N ALA A 283 -31.11 34.05 12.38
CA ALA A 283 -31.72 33.09 13.29
C ALA A 283 -31.71 31.65 12.75
N GLN A 284 -31.78 31.45 11.42
CA GLN A 284 -31.63 30.13 10.79
C GLN A 284 -30.18 29.64 10.78
N ALA A 285 -29.20 30.54 10.60
CA ALA A 285 -27.77 30.19 10.63
C ALA A 285 -27.27 29.77 12.03
N GLN A 286 -27.96 30.16 13.11
CA GLN A 286 -27.61 29.79 14.49
C GLN A 286 -28.22 28.45 14.97
N LYS A 287 -29.12 27.82 14.19
CA LYS A 287 -29.68 26.50 14.53
C LYS A 287 -28.79 25.37 14.03
N THR A 288 -27.61 25.21 14.64
CA THR A 288 -26.74 24.04 14.50
C THR A 288 -26.50 23.33 15.84
N GLU A 289 -27.53 23.22 16.68
CA GLU A 289 -27.56 22.22 17.75
C GLU A 289 -28.87 21.42 17.69
N PRO A 290 -28.83 20.08 17.85
CA PRO A 290 -30.02 19.25 17.77
C PRO A 290 -30.89 19.41 19.02
N ASP A 291 -32.18 19.71 18.82
CA ASP A 291 -33.17 19.90 19.88
C ASP A 291 -33.29 18.65 20.78
N LYS A 292 -33.11 18.83 22.09
CA LYS A 292 -33.43 17.82 23.12
C LYS A 292 -34.96 17.68 23.26
N PRO A 293 -35.51 16.47 23.42
CA PRO A 293 -36.95 16.27 23.47
C PRO A 293 -37.58 16.79 24.78
N PHE A 294 -38.59 17.64 24.64
CA PHE A 294 -39.42 18.17 25.73
C PHE A 294 -40.27 17.07 26.40
N ARG A 295 -40.13 16.88 27.72
CA ARG A 295 -41.13 16.17 28.55
C ARG A 295 -42.19 17.17 29.02
N ARG A 296 -43.44 17.00 28.59
CA ARG A 296 -44.59 17.75 29.11
C ARG A 296 -45.01 17.20 30.48
N GLY A 297 -44.87 18.02 31.52
CA GLY A 297 -45.58 17.85 32.79
C GLY A 297 -47.05 18.25 32.64
N ARG A 298 -47.96 17.46 33.21
CA ARG A 298 -49.37 17.81 33.44
C ARG A 298 -49.57 18.13 34.93
N ILE A 299 -50.25 19.23 35.19
CA ILE A 299 -50.94 19.60 36.43
C ILE A 299 -52.20 20.36 35.97
N TRP A 300 -53.43 20.31 36.52
CA TRP A 300 -54.08 19.92 37.79
C TRP A 300 -55.47 19.31 37.44
N THR A 301 -56.24 18.61 38.27
CA THR A 301 -56.74 18.84 39.65
C THR A 301 -56.87 17.55 40.44
#